data_AF-E3NI75-F1
#
_entry.id   AF-E3NI75-F1
#
_cell.length_a   1.000
_cell.length_b   1.000
_cell.length_c   1.000
_cell.angle_alpha   90.00
_cell.angle_beta   90.00
_cell.angle_gamma   90.00
#
_symmetry.space_group_name_H-M   'P 1'
#
loop_
_entity.id
_entity.type
_entity.pdbx_description
1 polymer ?
#
loop_
_entity_poly.entity_id
_entity_poly.type
_entity_poly.pdbx_seq_one_letter_code
_entity_poly.pdbx_strand_id
1 'polypeptide(L)'
;MTMDAFELYLPNSHWIGYERLLEIDCKSVILEKNRISDEQWNLFIKKWIAMETNKNLEHLELDYREIEEFRELVLHDIPHEVMDGGVKRVLKTRFNQTQEINEGIDIRRIDGKTVTFFVYQIFLTRECLDQRKF
;
A
#
# COMPACT_ATOMS: atom_id res chain seq x y z
N MET A 1 -21.32 14.22 -4.70
CA MET A 1 -21.48 12.91 -5.35
C MET A 1 -20.10 12.52 -5.86
N THR A 2 -19.31 11.80 -5.05
CA THR A 2 -17.95 11.37 -5.39
C THR A 2 -17.94 9.85 -5.44
N MET A 3 -18.18 9.35 -6.65
CA MET A 3 -17.97 7.99 -7.15
C MET A 3 -17.11 8.22 -8.41
N ASP A 4 -15.97 7.59 -8.67
CA ASP A 4 -15.42 6.33 -8.19
C ASP A 4 -13.90 6.45 -8.09
N ALA A 5 -13.31 6.02 -6.97
CA ALA A 5 -11.91 5.64 -6.99
C ALA A 5 -11.85 4.28 -7.68
N PHE A 6 -11.24 4.20 -8.86
CA PHE A 6 -11.00 2.92 -9.52
C PHE A 6 -10.08 2.09 -8.63
N GLU A 7 -10.67 1.10 -7.95
CA GLU A 7 -10.00 0.14 -7.09
C GLU A 7 -9.74 -1.15 -7.87
N LEU A 8 -8.48 -1.58 -7.87
CA LEU A 8 -8.08 -2.87 -8.40
C LEU A 8 -7.83 -3.83 -7.24
N TYR A 9 -8.76 -4.77 -7.04
CA TYR A 9 -8.66 -5.82 -6.04
C TYR A 9 -8.36 -7.18 -6.68
N LEU A 10 -7.22 -7.79 -6.31
CA LEU A 10 -6.76 -9.06 -6.87
C LEU A 10 -6.40 -10.05 -5.74
N PRO A 11 -7.35 -10.86 -5.23
CA PRO A 11 -7.14 -11.76 -4.09
C PRO A 11 -6.26 -12.99 -4.37
N ASN A 12 -6.01 -13.30 -5.64
CA ASN A 12 -5.12 -14.38 -6.09
C ASN A 12 -4.17 -13.83 -7.15
N SER A 13 -3.41 -12.81 -6.78
CA SER A 13 -2.57 -12.04 -7.70
C SER A 13 -1.27 -12.75 -8.12
N HIS A 14 -1.11 -14.05 -7.88
CA HIS A 14 0.07 -14.81 -8.32
C HIS A 14 0.40 -14.70 -9.82
N TRP A 15 -0.62 -14.43 -10.65
CA TRP A 15 -0.47 -14.25 -12.10
C TRP A 15 -0.10 -12.82 -12.50
N ILE A 16 -0.25 -11.84 -11.59
CA ILE A 16 0.22 -10.48 -11.85
C ILE A 16 1.73 -10.44 -11.61
N GLY A 17 2.46 -10.30 -12.71
CA GLY A 17 3.89 -10.06 -12.67
C GLY A 17 4.20 -8.59 -12.43
N TYR A 18 5.46 -8.33 -12.06
CA TYR A 18 6.00 -6.99 -11.90
C TYR A 18 5.70 -6.05 -13.09
N GLU A 19 5.91 -6.51 -14.32
CA GLU A 19 5.65 -5.69 -15.53
C GLU A 19 4.19 -5.23 -15.62
N ARG A 20 3.24 -6.11 -15.28
CA ARG A 20 1.81 -5.75 -15.25
C ARG A 20 1.49 -4.74 -14.17
N LEU A 21 2.16 -4.82 -13.02
CA LEU A 21 2.00 -3.83 -11.95
C LEU A 21 2.46 -2.43 -12.39
N LEU A 22 3.53 -2.34 -13.19
CA LEU A 22 4.02 -1.06 -13.71
C LEU A 22 3.06 -0.39 -14.70
N GLU A 23 2.27 -1.20 -15.42
CA GLU A 23 1.27 -0.74 -16.40
C GLU A 23 -0.03 -0.25 -15.74
N ILE A 24 -0.28 -0.63 -14.49
CA ILE A 24 -1.47 -0.21 -13.75
C ILE A 24 -1.34 1.26 -13.37
N ASP A 25 -2.42 2.03 -13.52
CA ASP A 25 -2.53 3.38 -12.99
C ASP A 25 -3.92 3.56 -12.36
N CYS A 26 -4.05 3.05 -11.13
CA CYS A 26 -5.28 3.06 -10.34
C CYS A 26 -5.10 3.90 -9.09
N LYS A 27 -6.22 4.32 -8.48
CA LYS A 27 -6.16 5.03 -7.19
C LYS A 27 -5.90 4.10 -6.03
N SER A 28 -6.50 2.91 -6.06
CA SER A 28 -6.37 1.89 -5.03
C SER A 28 -5.94 0.57 -5.69
N VAL A 29 -4.88 -0.05 -5.16
CA VAL A 29 -4.37 -1.34 -5.61
C VAL A 29 -4.23 -2.25 -4.40
N ILE A 30 -4.90 -3.40 -4.43
CA ILE A 30 -4.87 -4.39 -3.35
C ILE A 30 -4.44 -5.72 -3.95
N LEU A 31 -3.26 -6.19 -3.56
CA LEU A 31 -2.65 -7.42 -4.06
C LEU A 31 -2.47 -8.44 -2.95
N GLU A 32 -3.37 -9.42 -2.91
CA GLU A 32 -3.21 -10.58 -2.04
C GLU A 32 -2.53 -11.72 -2.81
N LYS A 33 -1.61 -12.42 -2.15
CA LYS A 33 -0.85 -13.57 -2.65
C LYS A 33 -0.12 -13.29 -3.96
N ASN A 34 0.46 -12.10 -4.09
CA ASN A 34 1.33 -11.78 -5.22
C ASN A 34 2.64 -12.58 -5.14
N ARG A 35 3.38 -12.66 -6.25
CA ARG A 35 4.72 -13.29 -6.32
C ARG A 35 5.82 -12.28 -6.64
N ILE A 36 5.57 -11.01 -6.32
CA ILE A 36 6.52 -9.93 -6.56
C ILE A 36 7.60 -10.03 -5.49
N SER A 37 8.86 -10.10 -5.89
CA SER A 37 9.99 -10.21 -4.96
C SER A 37 10.26 -8.89 -4.23
N ASP A 38 10.99 -8.94 -3.12
CA ASP A 38 11.41 -7.74 -2.38
C ASP A 38 12.21 -6.76 -3.27
N GLU A 39 13.06 -7.29 -4.16
CA GLU A 39 13.80 -6.50 -5.15
C GLU A 39 12.85 -5.82 -6.15
N GLN A 40 11.81 -6.52 -6.62
CA GLN A 40 10.82 -5.92 -7.51
C GLN A 40 9.97 -4.88 -6.80
N TRP A 41 9.62 -5.09 -5.53
CA TRP A 41 8.96 -4.07 -4.71
C TRP A 41 9.84 -2.84 -4.51
N ASN A 42 11.14 -3.03 -4.24
CA ASN A 42 12.10 -1.94 -4.13
C ASN A 42 12.15 -1.12 -5.43
N LEU A 43 12.26 -1.79 -6.58
CA LEU A 43 12.26 -1.15 -7.90
C LEU A 43 10.93 -0.42 -8.16
N PHE A 44 9.79 -1.03 -7.82
CA PHE A 44 8.48 -0.40 -7.93
C PHE A 44 8.41 0.91 -7.15
N ILE A 45 8.83 0.91 -5.89
CA ILE A 45 8.78 2.10 -5.02
C ILE A 45 9.72 3.19 -5.55
N LYS A 46 10.93 2.84 -6.01
CA LYS A 46 11.83 3.80 -6.67
C LYS A 46 11.20 4.45 -7.90
N LYS A 47 10.54 3.65 -8.76
CA LYS A 47 9.81 4.16 -9.92
C LYS A 47 8.64 5.05 -9.52
N TRP A 48 7.92 4.69 -8.46
CA TRP A 48 6.84 5.51 -7.93
C TRP A 48 7.36 6.85 -7.35
N ILE A 49 8.46 6.84 -6.59
CA ILE A 49 9.15 8.04 -6.08
C ILE A 49 9.55 8.98 -7.23
N ALA A 50 10.05 8.40 -8.32
CA ALA A 50 10.46 9.12 -9.53
C ALA A 50 9.29 9.53 -10.45
N MET A 51 8.04 9.25 -10.06
CA MET A 51 6.84 9.53 -10.87
C MET A 51 6.80 8.80 -12.22
N GLU A 52 7.46 7.64 -12.33
CA GLU A 52 7.53 6.84 -13.56
C GLU A 52 6.36 5.86 -13.73
N THR A 53 5.66 5.50 -12.64
CA THR A 53 4.54 4.54 -12.65
C THR A 53 3.47 4.94 -11.63
N ASN A 54 2.24 4.43 -11.78
CA ASN A 54 1.18 4.51 -10.77
C ASN A 54 1.00 5.93 -10.20
N LYS A 55 0.91 6.93 -11.09
CA LYS A 55 0.91 8.36 -10.72
C LYS A 55 -0.32 8.73 -9.90
N ASN A 56 -1.44 8.05 -10.17
CA ASN A 56 -2.72 8.22 -9.51
C ASN A 56 -2.88 7.39 -8.24
N LEU A 57 -1.87 6.59 -7.85
CA LEU A 57 -1.94 5.75 -6.67
C LEU A 57 -2.04 6.57 -5.39
N GLU A 58 -3.13 6.33 -4.66
CA GLU A 58 -3.47 6.90 -3.36
C GLU A 58 -3.44 5.82 -2.26
N HIS A 59 -3.70 4.55 -2.61
CA HIS A 59 -3.74 3.43 -1.67
C HIS A 59 -3.12 2.15 -2.25
N LEU A 60 -2.20 1.51 -1.51
CA LEU A 60 -1.60 0.22 -1.84
C LEU A 60 -1.69 -0.70 -0.63
N GLU A 61 -2.28 -1.88 -0.83
CA GLU A 61 -2.41 -2.93 0.19
C GLU A 61 -1.73 -4.22 -0.27
N LEU A 62 -0.89 -4.78 0.59
CA LEU A 62 -0.05 -5.95 0.34
C LEU A 62 -0.21 -6.98 1.46
N ASP A 63 -0.03 -8.26 1.13
CA ASP A 63 0.05 -9.37 2.10
C ASP A 63 1.40 -9.40 2.86
N TYR A 64 1.86 -8.25 3.34
CA TYR A 64 3.07 -8.18 4.18
C TYR A 64 2.69 -8.19 5.65
N ARG A 65 3.38 -9.02 6.45
CA ARG A 65 3.01 -9.23 7.87
C ARG A 65 3.82 -8.39 8.85
N GLU A 66 5.09 -8.09 8.54
CA GLU A 66 5.98 -7.38 9.44
C GLU A 66 6.59 -6.14 8.76
N ILE A 67 6.31 -4.96 9.31
CA ILE A 67 6.74 -3.69 8.71
C ILE A 67 8.25 -3.47 8.76
N GLU A 68 8.91 -3.97 9.81
CA GLU A 68 10.37 -3.86 9.93
C GLU A 68 11.07 -4.78 8.92
N GLU A 69 10.54 -5.97 8.65
CA GLU A 69 11.08 -6.84 7.58
C GLU A 69 10.91 -6.17 6.20
N PHE A 70 9.76 -5.54 5.94
CA PHE A 70 9.56 -4.76 4.71
C PHE A 70 10.58 -3.62 4.60
N ARG A 71 10.83 -2.92 5.70
CA ARG A 71 11.81 -1.85 5.75
C ARG A 71 13.22 -2.36 5.45
N GLU A 72 13.62 -3.47 6.06
CA GLU A 72 14.96 -4.06 5.92
C GLU A 72 15.19 -4.70 4.55
N LEU A 73 14.18 -5.36 3.97
CA LEU A 73 14.33 -6.08 2.69
C LEU A 73 14.00 -5.19 1.50
N VAL A 74 12.92 -4.41 1.57
CA VAL A 74 12.40 -3.62 0.45
C VAL A 74 12.91 -2.17 0.48
N LEU A 75 13.03 -1.54 1.64
CA LEU A 75 13.36 -0.11 1.75
C LEU A 75 14.83 0.19 2.07
N HIS A 76 15.71 -0.82 2.04
CA HIS A 76 17.09 -0.75 2.51
C HIS A 76 17.94 0.38 1.90
N ASP A 77 17.66 0.80 0.67
CA ASP A 77 18.35 1.88 -0.04
C ASP A 77 17.42 3.02 -0.48
N ILE A 78 16.20 3.07 0.06
CA ILE A 78 15.21 4.11 -0.20
C ILE A 78 15.17 5.06 1.01
N PRO A 79 15.36 6.38 0.82
CA PRO A 79 15.21 7.34 1.91
C PRO A 79 13.79 7.30 2.51
N HIS A 80 13.71 7.08 3.82
CA HIS A 80 12.45 6.97 4.55
C HIS A 80 12.56 7.52 5.97
N GLU A 81 11.42 7.92 6.54
CA GLU A 81 11.30 8.43 7.91
C GLU A 81 10.39 7.50 8.71
N VAL A 82 10.85 6.97 9.85
CA VAL A 82 9.99 6.19 10.75
C VAL A 82 9.18 7.16 11.61
N MET A 83 7.87 6.94 11.70
CA MET A 83 7.01 7.73 12.58
C MET A 83 7.47 7.62 14.03
N ASP A 84 7.60 8.76 14.71
CA ASP A 84 7.82 8.79 16.15
C ASP A 84 6.59 8.19 16.85
N GLY A 85 6.80 7.26 17.79
CA GLY A 85 5.74 6.51 18.48
C GLY A 85 4.76 7.38 19.28
N GLY A 86 5.10 8.67 19.50
CA GLY A 86 4.20 9.67 20.07
C GLY A 86 3.19 10.27 19.07
N VAL A 87 3.38 10.06 17.76
CA VAL A 87 2.56 10.67 16.69
C VAL A 87 1.42 9.74 16.32
N LYS A 88 0.20 10.23 16.55
CA LYS A 88 -1.03 9.53 16.14
C LYS A 88 -1.51 10.03 14.79
N ARG A 89 -1.85 9.12 13.87
CA ARG A 89 -2.51 9.46 12.61
C ARG A 89 -3.79 8.65 12.46
N VAL A 90 -4.84 9.30 11.96
CA VAL A 90 -6.09 8.63 11.62
C VAL A 90 -6.14 8.45 10.11
N LEU A 91 -6.08 7.19 9.66
CA LEU A 91 -6.13 6.83 8.24
C LEU A 91 -7.48 6.17 7.92
N LYS A 92 -7.92 6.34 6.67
CA LYS A 92 -9.08 5.60 6.15
C LYS A 92 -8.61 4.32 5.48
N THR A 93 -9.24 3.21 5.82
CA THR A 93 -9.06 1.92 5.13
C THR A 93 -9.94 1.86 3.89
N ARG A 94 -9.72 0.85 3.03
CA ARG A 94 -10.58 0.59 1.86
C ARG A 94 -12.07 0.37 2.20
N PHE A 95 -12.39 -0.03 3.43
CA PHE A 95 -13.77 -0.18 3.92
C PHE A 95 -14.37 1.14 4.44
N ASN A 96 -13.72 2.27 4.16
CA ASN A 96 -14.07 3.61 4.69
C ASN A 96 -14.15 3.66 6.23
N GLN A 97 -13.45 2.72 6.89
CA GLN A 97 -13.27 2.71 8.33
C GLN A 97 -12.06 3.55 8.70
N THR A 98 -12.10 4.22 9.84
CA THR A 98 -10.97 4.98 10.36
C THR A 98 -10.15 4.11 11.30
N GLN A 99 -8.83 4.16 11.14
CA GLN A 99 -7.90 3.51 12.04
C GLN A 99 -6.88 4.52 12.55
N GLU A 100 -6.67 4.51 13.86
CA GLU A 100 -5.56 5.19 14.50
C GLU A 100 -4.31 4.33 14.38
N ILE A 101 -3.24 4.89 13.81
CA ILE A 101 -1.92 4.30 13.77
C ILE A 101 -0.94 5.16 14.58
N ASN A 102 -0.02 4.49 15.27
CA ASN A 102 1.06 5.12 16.05
C ASN A 102 2.45 4.77 15.49
N GLU A 103 2.48 3.92 14.45
CA GLU A 103 3.69 3.40 13.82
C GLU A 103 3.48 3.42 12.31
N GLY A 104 4.56 3.69 11.57
CA GLY A 104 4.53 3.73 10.13
C GLY A 104 5.84 4.27 9.56
N ILE A 105 5.99 4.15 8.24
CA ILE A 105 7.17 4.58 7.51
C ILE A 105 6.74 5.54 6.42
N ASP A 106 7.23 6.77 6.49
CA ASP A 106 6.97 7.81 5.50
C ASP A 106 8.02 7.78 4.39
N ILE A 107 7.54 7.85 3.15
CA ILE A 107 8.35 7.99 1.94
C ILE A 107 7.86 9.20 1.16
N ARG A 108 8.81 10.04 0.74
CA ARG A 108 8.52 11.25 -0.04
C ARG A 108 8.78 11.03 -1.53
N ARG A 109 7.76 11.33 -2.34
CA ARG A 109 7.81 11.32 -3.80
C ARG A 109 8.34 12.65 -4.34
N ILE A 110 8.89 12.66 -5.56
CA ILE A 110 9.52 13.84 -6.15
C ILE A 110 8.55 15.03 -6.37
N ASP A 111 7.24 14.76 -6.44
CA ASP A 111 6.19 15.79 -6.52
C ASP A 111 5.83 16.40 -5.15
N GLY A 112 6.56 16.03 -4.09
CA GLY A 112 6.35 16.52 -2.73
C GLY A 112 5.27 15.78 -1.95
N LYS A 113 4.61 14.77 -2.52
CA LYS A 113 3.66 13.93 -1.77
C LYS A 113 4.39 12.96 -0.85
N THR A 114 3.79 12.69 0.30
CA THR A 114 4.25 11.65 1.24
C THR A 114 3.24 10.53 1.27
N VAL A 115 3.72 9.29 1.22
CA VAL A 115 2.94 8.09 1.55
C VAL A 115 3.43 7.52 2.88
N THR A 116 2.51 6.95 3.65
CA THR A 116 2.81 6.25 4.90
C THR A 116 2.53 4.76 4.69
N PHE A 117 3.55 3.92 4.87
CA PHE A 117 3.38 2.47 5.05
C PHE A 117 3.03 2.19 6.50
N PHE A 118 2.04 1.35 6.74
CA PHE A 118 1.60 0.98 8.08
C PHE A 118 0.99 -0.42 8.05
N VAL A 119 1.06 -1.13 9.18
CA VAL A 119 0.36 -2.40 9.36
C VAL A 119 -1.04 -2.09 9.83
N TYR A 120 -2.03 -2.76 9.22
CA TYR A 120 -3.39 -2.64 9.68
C TYR A 120 -4.04 -3.99 9.96
N GLN A 121 -4.73 -4.08 11.09
CA GLN A 121 -5.45 -5.29 11.48
C GLN A 121 -6.90 -5.18 11.02
N ILE A 122 -7.31 -6.11 10.17
CA ILE A 122 -8.73 -6.23 9.82
C ILE A 122 -9.45 -6.92 10.98
N PHE A 123 -10.11 -6.12 11.82
CA PHE A 123 -11.14 -6.65 12.70
C PHE A 123 -12.34 -7.03 11.83
N LEU A 124 -12.50 -8.32 11.56
CA LEU A 124 -13.66 -8.85 10.87
C LEU A 124 -14.90 -8.70 11.77
N THR A 125 -15.54 -7.54 11.71
CA THR A 125 -16.93 -7.40 12.16
C THR A 125 -17.84 -8.09 11.14
N ARG A 126 -19.06 -8.50 11.54
CA ARG A 126 -20.01 -9.19 10.65
C ARG A 126 -20.29 -8.40 9.36
N GLU A 127 -20.19 -7.06 9.40
CA GLU A 127 -20.38 -6.18 8.25
C GLU A 127 -19.26 -6.32 7.19
N CYS A 128 -18.01 -6.56 7.60
CA CYS A 128 -16.88 -6.76 6.68
C CYS A 128 -16.95 -8.08 5.90
N LEU A 129 -17.63 -9.10 6.44
CA LEU A 129 -17.75 -10.42 5.79
C LEU A 129 -18.74 -10.42 4.63
N ASP A 130 -19.79 -9.61 4.70
CA ASP A 130 -20.75 -9.51 3.59
C ASP A 130 -20.18 -8.71 2.41
N GLN A 131 -19.21 -7.82 2.64
CA GLN A 131 -18.52 -7.09 1.58
C GLN A 131 -17.38 -7.88 0.91
N ARG A 132 -16.92 -9.00 1.51
CA ARG A 132 -15.90 -9.90 0.93
C ARG A 132 -16.47 -11.02 0.03
N LYS A 133 -17.79 -11.18 -0.05
CA LYS A 133 -18.43 -12.21 -0.88
C LYS A 133 -18.66 -11.70 -2.29
N PHE A 134 -17.72 -11.98 -3.20
CA PHE A 134 -17.95 -11.98 -4.65
C PHE A 134 -17.22 -13.16 -5.26
#